data_AF-A0AAP3E3D9-F1
#
_entry.id   AF-A0AAP3E3D9-F1
#
_cell.length_a   1.000
_cell.length_b   1.000
_cell.length_c   1.000
_cell.angle_alpha   90.00
_cell.angle_beta   90.00
_cell.angle_gamma   90.00
#
_symmetry.space_group_name_H-M   'P 1'
#
loop_
_entity.id
_entity.type
_entity.pdbx_description
1 polymer ?
#
loop_
_entity_poly.entity_id
_entity_poly.type
_entity_poly.pdbx_seq_one_letter_code
_entity_poly.pdbx_strand_id
1 'polypeptide(L)'
;PTDTPTDTPTDTPTETDTPTDTPTDTPTDTPTDTPTDTPTETETPTDTPTDTPTETPTDTPTDTPTETETPTETPEPRPAISFVAFCSNEPISADDVTISDVVTKEGEPNDPIGLTWSSNVEVEYVTYKAGNLPIKEVSGGSAGSFEVTDGSDRDDLSPPNPCDTEHSVKFEWSGGGFSPE
;
A
#
# COMPACT_ATOMS: atom_id res chain seq x y z
N PRO A 1 54.12 -29.05 -37.18
CA PRO A 1 52.88 -28.34 -37.54
C PRO A 1 52.28 -27.71 -36.30
N THR A 2 52.09 -26.40 -36.41
CA THR A 2 51.83 -25.41 -35.37
C THR A 2 50.34 -25.02 -35.39
N ASP A 3 49.96 -24.20 -34.40
CA ASP A 3 48.76 -23.37 -34.28
C ASP A 3 47.50 -24.03 -33.68
N THR A 4 46.69 -23.43 -32.81
CA THR A 4 46.71 -22.26 -31.89
C THR A 4 45.35 -22.35 -31.17
N PRO A 5 45.22 -22.16 -29.84
CA PRO A 5 43.90 -21.95 -29.23
C PRO A 5 43.55 -20.45 -29.23
N THR A 6 42.48 -20.07 -29.94
CA THR A 6 41.87 -18.73 -29.85
C THR A 6 40.36 -18.88 -29.99
N ASP A 7 39.61 -18.49 -28.96
CA ASP A 7 38.55 -17.49 -29.08
C ASP A 7 38.03 -17.10 -27.68
N THR A 8 38.13 -15.80 -27.42
CA THR A 8 37.61 -15.07 -26.26
C THR A 8 36.37 -14.32 -26.72
N PRO A 9 35.31 -14.24 -25.91
CA PRO A 9 34.70 -12.93 -25.72
C PRO A 9 34.52 -12.55 -24.25
N THR A 10 34.94 -11.32 -23.99
CA THR A 10 34.74 -10.49 -22.81
C THR A 10 33.37 -9.83 -22.93
N ASP A 11 32.56 -9.84 -21.87
CA ASP A 11 31.53 -8.83 -21.67
C ASP A 11 31.43 -8.44 -20.19
N THR A 12 31.65 -7.16 -19.96
CA THR A 12 31.63 -6.45 -18.68
C THR A 12 30.28 -5.73 -18.55
N PRO A 13 29.59 -5.84 -17.41
CA PRO A 13 28.72 -4.76 -16.97
C PRO A 13 29.33 -4.05 -15.75
N THR A 14 29.69 -2.79 -15.97
CA THR A 14 29.88 -1.76 -14.94
C THR A 14 28.59 -0.96 -14.90
N GLU A 15 27.99 -0.76 -13.72
CA GLU A 15 27.35 0.49 -13.30
C GLU A 15 27.22 0.41 -11.76
N THR A 16 27.75 1.43 -11.10
CA THR A 16 27.83 1.62 -9.66
C THR A 16 26.93 2.80 -9.33
N ASP A 17 25.95 2.62 -8.44
CA ASP A 17 25.34 3.75 -7.74
C ASP A 17 25.11 3.38 -6.27
N THR A 18 25.97 3.92 -5.41
CA THR A 18 25.84 3.93 -3.95
C THR A 18 25.36 5.31 -3.53
N PRO A 19 24.11 5.48 -3.03
CA PRO A 19 23.77 6.65 -2.25
C PRO A 19 24.25 6.46 -0.80
N THR A 20 25.08 7.40 -0.35
CA THR A 20 25.50 7.53 1.05
C THR A 20 24.92 8.85 1.54
N ASP A 21 23.93 8.82 2.42
CA ASP A 21 23.46 10.00 3.17
C ASP A 21 23.47 9.68 4.66
N THR A 22 24.11 10.57 5.42
CA THR A 22 24.32 10.50 6.89
C THR A 22 23.69 11.77 7.51
N PRO A 23 23.10 11.74 8.73
CA PRO A 23 22.14 12.73 9.24
C PRO A 23 22.76 13.79 10.19
N THR A 24 22.06 14.90 10.52
CA THR A 24 22.31 15.72 11.75
C THR A 24 21.10 16.63 12.15
N ASP A 25 20.98 16.89 13.47
CA ASP A 25 19.84 17.25 14.38
C ASP A 25 19.34 18.73 14.55
N THR A 26 18.28 18.92 15.38
CA THR A 26 17.57 20.17 15.87
C THR A 26 18.08 20.59 17.26
N PRO A 27 17.98 21.88 17.69
CA PRO A 27 16.77 22.35 18.41
C PRO A 27 16.43 23.88 18.39
N THR A 28 15.24 24.20 18.94
CA THR A 28 14.57 25.50 19.22
C THR A 28 15.22 26.32 20.35
N ASP A 29 15.13 27.68 20.33
CA ASP A 29 14.75 28.50 21.50
C ASP A 29 14.52 29.99 21.19
N THR A 30 13.52 30.57 21.87
CA THR A 30 13.19 32.02 21.90
C THR A 30 13.71 32.59 23.22
N PRO A 31 14.21 33.85 23.24
CA PRO A 31 13.62 34.77 24.19
C PRO A 31 13.37 36.18 23.61
N THR A 32 12.22 36.70 23.99
CA THR A 32 11.80 38.10 23.91
C THR A 32 12.61 38.94 24.91
N ASP A 33 13.08 40.13 24.51
CA ASP A 33 13.03 41.32 25.38
C ASP A 33 13.20 42.61 24.56
N THR A 34 12.23 43.51 24.77
CA THR A 34 12.22 44.91 24.31
C THR A 34 12.79 45.76 25.46
N PRO A 35 13.59 46.80 25.20
CA PRO A 35 13.00 48.14 25.38
C PRO A 35 13.45 49.19 24.35
N THR A 36 12.46 50.04 24.06
CA THR A 36 12.42 51.38 23.47
C THR A 36 13.46 52.35 24.04
N ASP A 37 14.08 53.19 23.21
CA ASP A 37 13.97 54.67 23.26
C ASP A 37 14.91 55.37 22.26
N THR A 38 14.32 56.29 21.50
CA THR A 38 14.98 57.33 20.68
C THR A 38 15.15 58.56 21.56
N PRO A 39 16.25 59.34 21.46
CA PRO A 39 16.18 60.53 20.60
C PRO A 39 17.49 60.93 19.89
N THR A 40 17.26 61.59 18.77
CA THR A 40 18.08 62.53 17.99
C THR A 40 18.95 63.46 18.83
N GLU A 41 20.15 63.83 18.34
CA GLU A 41 20.63 65.22 18.19
C GLU A 41 22.02 65.23 17.53
N THR A 42 22.28 66.31 16.83
CA THR A 42 23.40 66.56 15.90
C THR A 42 24.67 66.94 16.68
N GLU A 43 25.87 66.82 16.09
CA GLU A 43 27.06 67.71 16.18
C GLU A 43 28.34 66.95 15.75
N THR A 44 29.03 67.45 14.71
CA THR A 44 30.42 67.08 14.35
C THR A 44 31.39 67.97 15.13
N PRO A 45 32.47 67.46 15.77
CA PRO A 45 33.72 67.22 15.03
C PRO A 45 34.64 66.09 15.54
N THR A 46 35.50 65.63 14.61
CA THR A 46 36.81 64.95 14.72
C THR A 46 37.37 64.62 16.10
N ASP A 47 37.54 63.33 16.40
CA ASP A 47 38.75 62.79 17.03
C ASP A 47 38.83 61.27 16.83
N THR A 48 40.04 60.78 16.60
CA THR A 48 40.36 59.38 16.33
C THR A 48 40.54 58.64 17.66
N PRO A 49 39.77 57.57 17.91
CA PRO A 49 40.33 56.43 18.61
C PRO A 49 40.17 55.13 17.80
N THR A 50 41.28 54.41 17.74
CA THR A 50 41.39 53.03 17.33
C THR A 50 40.55 52.16 18.26
N ASP A 51 39.49 51.55 17.74
CA ASP A 51 38.91 50.35 18.31
C ASP A 51 38.61 49.38 17.18
N THR A 52 39.05 48.14 17.37
CA THR A 52 38.98 47.05 16.43
C THR A 52 37.64 46.32 16.65
N PRO A 53 36.65 46.42 15.76
CA PRO A 53 35.56 45.46 15.77
C PRO A 53 36.00 44.23 14.99
N THR A 54 36.31 43.15 15.72
CA THR A 54 36.29 41.79 15.18
C THR A 54 34.84 41.44 14.89
N GLU A 55 34.34 41.84 13.72
CA GLU A 55 33.06 41.38 13.19
C GLU A 55 33.23 39.91 12.77
N THR A 56 32.86 39.01 13.66
CA THR A 56 32.48 37.65 13.27
C THR A 56 30.95 37.63 13.30
N PRO A 57 30.24 37.72 12.17
CA PRO A 57 28.86 37.32 12.12
C PRO A 57 28.81 35.79 12.03
N THR A 58 28.38 35.23 13.16
CA THR A 58 28.02 33.85 13.45
C THR A 58 26.78 33.40 12.65
N ASP A 59 26.66 32.07 12.54
CA ASP A 59 25.44 31.26 12.37
C ASP A 59 24.65 31.38 11.06
N THR A 60 24.94 30.45 10.16
CA THR A 60 23.99 29.99 9.15
C THR A 60 22.95 29.11 9.86
N PRO A 61 21.62 29.35 9.75
CA PRO A 61 20.64 28.44 10.33
C PRO A 61 20.73 27.11 9.59
N THR A 62 21.12 26.05 10.30
CA THR A 62 20.92 24.68 9.81
C THR A 62 19.47 24.35 10.10
N ASP A 63 18.64 24.37 9.06
CA ASP A 63 17.29 23.81 9.08
C ASP A 63 17.39 22.35 9.49
N THR A 64 16.94 22.03 10.70
CA THR A 64 16.76 20.62 11.01
C THR A 64 15.46 20.15 10.42
N PRO A 65 15.46 19.08 9.61
CA PRO A 65 14.22 18.42 9.25
C PRO A 65 13.53 17.94 10.52
N THR A 66 12.36 18.51 10.79
CA THR A 66 11.36 17.85 11.63
C THR A 66 11.13 16.48 11.01
N GLU A 67 11.45 15.40 11.73
CA GLU A 67 11.04 14.06 11.33
C GLU A 67 9.52 14.08 11.21
N THR A 68 9.07 14.20 9.97
CA THR A 68 7.72 13.86 9.61
C THR A 68 7.68 12.36 9.86
N GLU A 69 7.12 11.98 11.02
CA GLU A 69 6.64 10.63 11.29
C GLU A 69 5.88 10.23 10.04
N THR A 70 6.55 9.49 9.16
CA THR A 70 5.88 8.86 8.02
C THR A 70 4.89 7.96 8.71
N PRO A 71 3.56 8.15 8.54
CA PRO A 71 2.61 7.25 9.14
C PRO A 71 3.06 5.86 8.72
N THR A 72 3.46 5.04 9.68
CA THR A 72 3.68 3.63 9.44
C THR A 72 2.31 3.17 8.99
N GLU A 73 2.13 3.02 7.67
CA GLU A 73 0.92 2.53 7.03
C GLU A 73 0.56 1.25 7.77
N THR A 74 -0.32 1.38 8.75
CA THR A 74 -0.86 0.24 9.48
C THR A 74 -1.63 -0.49 8.40
N PRO A 75 -1.19 -1.69 7.96
CA PRO A 75 -1.79 -2.34 6.82
C PRO A 75 -3.28 -2.45 7.10
N GLU A 76 -4.08 -1.80 6.24
CA GLU A 76 -5.53 -1.77 6.39
C GLU A 76 -6.00 -3.22 6.52
N PRO A 77 -6.80 -3.56 7.55
CA PRO A 77 -7.21 -4.94 7.77
C PRO A 77 -8.05 -5.40 6.58
N ARG A 78 -7.44 -6.21 5.70
CA ARG A 78 -8.18 -6.88 4.62
C ARG A 78 -9.28 -7.74 5.25
N PRO A 79 -10.56 -7.53 4.92
CA PRO A 79 -11.64 -8.28 5.51
C PRO A 79 -11.63 -9.73 4.99
N ALA A 80 -11.90 -10.70 5.87
CA ALA A 80 -11.99 -12.10 5.49
C ALA A 80 -13.33 -12.41 4.78
N ILE A 81 -13.27 -13.23 3.73
CA ILE A 81 -14.42 -13.74 2.99
C ILE A 81 -15.19 -14.73 3.87
N SER A 82 -16.48 -14.48 4.08
CA SER A 82 -17.37 -15.39 4.81
C SER A 82 -18.03 -16.39 3.86
N PHE A 83 -18.47 -15.94 2.69
CA PHE A 83 -19.05 -16.80 1.66
C PHE A 83 -18.71 -16.31 0.26
N VAL A 84 -18.78 -17.23 -0.70
CA VAL A 84 -18.76 -16.98 -2.14
C VAL A 84 -19.97 -17.65 -2.79
N ALA A 85 -20.59 -17.03 -3.78
CA ALA A 85 -21.65 -17.62 -4.57
C ALA A 85 -21.35 -17.51 -6.07
N PHE A 86 -21.56 -18.60 -6.79
CA PHE A 86 -21.40 -18.67 -8.23
C PHE A 86 -22.77 -18.57 -8.87
N CYS A 87 -23.01 -17.49 -9.62
CA CYS A 87 -24.30 -17.15 -10.20
C CYS A 87 -24.27 -17.45 -11.71
N SER A 88 -25.24 -18.22 -12.20
CA SER A 88 -25.31 -18.61 -13.61
C SER A 88 -26.74 -18.48 -14.15
N ASN A 89 -26.84 -18.27 -15.46
CA ASN A 89 -28.10 -18.34 -16.21
C ASN A 89 -28.47 -19.78 -16.56
N GLU A 90 -27.54 -20.73 -16.45
CA GLU A 90 -27.76 -22.16 -16.60
C GLU A 90 -27.79 -22.86 -15.23
N PRO A 91 -28.45 -24.04 -15.11
CA PRO A 91 -28.42 -24.80 -13.87
C PRO A 91 -26.99 -25.11 -13.44
N ILE A 92 -26.61 -24.63 -12.25
CA ILE A 92 -25.30 -24.85 -11.64
C ILE A 92 -25.47 -25.52 -10.28
N SER A 93 -24.57 -26.42 -9.95
CA SER A 93 -24.52 -27.14 -8.68
C SER A 93 -23.11 -27.12 -8.08
N ALA A 94 -22.97 -27.60 -6.84
CA ALA A 94 -21.68 -27.66 -6.16
C ALA A 94 -20.67 -28.57 -6.88
N ASP A 95 -21.13 -29.62 -7.55
CA ASP A 95 -20.27 -30.56 -8.27
C ASP A 95 -19.69 -29.95 -9.56
N ASP A 96 -20.28 -28.86 -10.06
CA ASP A 96 -19.81 -28.18 -11.26
C ASP A 96 -18.63 -27.26 -10.97
N VAL A 97 -18.50 -26.79 -9.73
CA VAL A 97 -17.52 -25.78 -9.31
C VAL A 97 -16.40 -26.40 -8.50
N THR A 98 -15.15 -26.10 -8.86
CA THR A 98 -13.96 -26.49 -8.11
C THR A 98 -13.21 -25.26 -7.63
N ILE A 99 -13.16 -25.05 -6.31
CA ILE A 99 -12.26 -24.05 -5.69
C ILE A 99 -10.90 -24.71 -5.50
N SER A 100 -9.92 -24.26 -6.28
CA SER A 100 -8.60 -24.91 -6.38
C SER A 100 -7.56 -24.31 -5.46
N ASP A 101 -7.68 -23.02 -5.16
CA ASP A 101 -6.76 -22.29 -4.29
C ASP A 101 -7.52 -21.25 -3.47
N VAL A 102 -7.07 -21.04 -2.23
CA VAL A 102 -7.61 -20.02 -1.33
C VAL A 102 -6.46 -19.17 -0.85
N VAL A 103 -6.50 -17.89 -1.21
CA VAL A 103 -5.51 -16.91 -0.78
C VAL A 103 -5.90 -16.48 0.63
N THR A 104 -5.01 -16.69 1.59
CA THR A 104 -5.21 -16.26 2.98
C THR A 104 -4.28 -15.10 3.31
N LYS A 105 -4.68 -14.26 4.27
CA LYS A 105 -3.81 -13.20 4.77
C LYS A 105 -2.54 -13.81 5.40
N GLU A 106 -1.40 -13.17 5.18
CA GLU A 106 -0.12 -13.62 5.75
C GLU A 106 -0.21 -13.67 7.29
N GLY A 107 0.12 -14.83 7.86
CA GLY A 107 0.03 -15.08 9.30
C GLY A 107 -1.37 -15.46 9.81
N GLU A 108 -2.41 -15.38 8.98
CA GLU A 108 -3.82 -15.63 9.36
C GLU A 108 -4.45 -16.67 8.40
N PRO A 109 -4.16 -17.97 8.57
CA PRO A 109 -4.61 -19.02 7.64
C PRO A 109 -6.13 -19.26 7.63
N ASN A 110 -6.86 -18.68 8.59
CA ASN A 110 -8.32 -18.79 8.67
C ASN A 110 -9.04 -17.57 8.06
N ASP A 111 -8.29 -16.59 7.54
CA ASP A 111 -8.82 -15.36 6.96
C ASP A 111 -8.62 -15.40 5.43
N PRO A 112 -9.57 -16.00 4.68
CA PRO A 112 -9.51 -16.02 3.23
C PRO A 112 -9.73 -14.61 2.68
N ILE A 113 -8.85 -14.16 1.80
CA ILE A 113 -8.90 -12.86 1.14
C ILE A 113 -9.02 -12.97 -0.38
N GLY A 114 -9.06 -14.18 -0.91
CA GLY A 114 -9.23 -14.46 -2.33
C GLY A 114 -9.30 -15.95 -2.61
N LEU A 115 -9.63 -16.31 -3.83
CA LEU A 115 -9.65 -17.71 -4.28
C LEU A 115 -9.45 -17.83 -5.79
N THR A 116 -9.09 -19.03 -6.22
CA THR A 116 -9.10 -19.46 -7.63
C THR A 116 -10.12 -20.57 -7.82
N TRP A 117 -10.89 -20.50 -8.89
CA TRP A 117 -11.95 -21.45 -9.19
C TRP A 117 -12.00 -21.85 -10.67
N SER A 118 -12.61 -22.99 -10.93
CA SER A 118 -13.05 -23.45 -12.24
C SER A 118 -14.47 -24.00 -12.17
N SER A 119 -15.17 -24.00 -13.31
CA SER A 119 -16.54 -24.48 -13.43
C SER A 119 -16.75 -25.21 -14.76
N ASN A 120 -17.54 -26.28 -14.73
CA ASN A 120 -18.01 -26.97 -15.94
C ASN A 120 -19.23 -26.26 -16.60
N VAL A 121 -19.85 -25.34 -15.87
CA VAL A 121 -20.96 -24.48 -16.32
C VAL A 121 -20.46 -23.05 -16.48
N GLU A 122 -20.96 -22.31 -17.47
CA GLU A 122 -20.61 -20.90 -17.64
C GLU A 122 -21.18 -20.07 -16.47
N VAL A 123 -20.29 -19.56 -15.63
CA VAL A 123 -20.65 -18.65 -14.54
C VAL A 123 -20.78 -17.25 -15.12
N GLU A 124 -21.91 -16.59 -14.89
CA GLU A 124 -22.11 -15.22 -15.38
C GLU A 124 -21.26 -14.25 -14.54
N TYR A 125 -21.39 -14.36 -13.22
CA TYR A 125 -20.63 -13.59 -12.25
C TYR A 125 -20.51 -14.35 -10.93
N VAL A 126 -19.55 -13.94 -10.13
CA VAL A 126 -19.32 -14.47 -8.78
C VAL A 126 -19.59 -13.34 -7.79
N THR A 127 -20.33 -13.64 -6.74
CA THR A 127 -20.49 -12.71 -5.61
C THR A 127 -19.80 -13.22 -4.37
N TYR A 128 -19.36 -12.31 -3.51
CA TYR A 128 -18.77 -12.68 -2.23
C TYR A 128 -19.10 -11.65 -1.15
N LYS A 129 -19.04 -12.10 0.10
CA LYS A 129 -19.16 -11.25 1.28
C LYS A 129 -17.87 -11.32 2.08
N ALA A 130 -17.29 -10.16 2.39
CA ALA A 130 -16.10 -10.07 3.22
C ALA A 130 -16.31 -9.08 4.36
N GLY A 131 -16.14 -9.55 5.60
CA GLY A 131 -16.33 -8.75 6.81
C GLY A 131 -17.61 -7.89 6.77
N ASN A 132 -17.44 -6.58 6.96
CA ASN A 132 -18.54 -5.61 6.99
C ASN A 132 -18.78 -4.88 5.66
N LEU A 133 -18.08 -5.27 4.58
CA LEU A 133 -18.28 -4.70 3.24
C LEU A 133 -19.64 -5.11 2.66
N PRO A 134 -20.23 -4.34 1.74
CA PRO A 134 -21.35 -4.83 0.92
C PRO A 134 -20.98 -6.14 0.20
N ILE A 135 -21.99 -6.85 -0.31
CA ILE A 135 -21.69 -7.95 -1.23
C ILE A 135 -21.01 -7.36 -2.45
N LYS A 136 -19.96 -8.01 -2.92
CA LYS A 136 -19.21 -7.60 -4.10
C LYS A 136 -19.42 -8.61 -5.22
N GLU A 137 -19.39 -8.10 -6.44
CA GLU A 137 -19.47 -8.88 -7.68
C GLU A 137 -18.17 -8.80 -8.46
N VAL A 138 -17.71 -9.95 -8.94
CA VAL A 138 -16.62 -10.07 -9.91
C VAL A 138 -17.10 -10.82 -11.16
N SER A 139 -16.46 -10.58 -12.29
CA SER A 139 -16.79 -11.24 -13.56
C SER A 139 -16.64 -12.76 -13.46
N GLY A 140 -17.56 -13.49 -14.09
CA GLY A 140 -17.54 -14.94 -14.17
C GLY A 140 -16.67 -15.50 -15.31
N GLY A 141 -17.10 -16.65 -15.83
CA GLY A 141 -16.43 -17.44 -16.87
C GLY A 141 -16.49 -18.95 -16.59
N SER A 142 -15.66 -19.73 -17.27
CA SER A 142 -15.44 -21.15 -16.91
C SER A 142 -14.33 -21.32 -15.85
N ALA A 143 -13.59 -20.26 -15.55
CA ALA A 143 -12.59 -20.21 -14.49
C ALA A 143 -12.29 -18.75 -14.16
N GLY A 144 -11.78 -18.51 -12.96
CA GLY A 144 -11.40 -17.18 -12.52
C GLY A 144 -10.64 -17.18 -11.21
N SER A 145 -10.15 -15.99 -10.85
CA SER A 145 -9.52 -15.70 -9.57
C SER A 145 -9.89 -14.29 -9.15
N PHE A 146 -10.04 -14.06 -7.85
CA PHE A 146 -10.26 -12.71 -7.31
C PHE A 146 -9.68 -12.58 -5.91
N GLU A 147 -9.41 -11.34 -5.51
CA GLU A 147 -9.15 -10.95 -4.12
C GLU A 147 -10.22 -9.96 -3.62
N VAL A 148 -10.28 -9.72 -2.31
CA VAL A 148 -11.26 -8.82 -1.66
C VAL A 148 -11.17 -7.35 -2.10
N THR A 149 -10.09 -6.98 -2.80
CA THR A 149 -9.92 -5.68 -3.44
C THR A 149 -10.68 -5.58 -4.76
N ASP A 150 -11.04 -6.70 -5.36
CA ASP A 150 -11.68 -6.75 -6.67
C ASP A 150 -13.20 -6.58 -6.58
N GLY A 151 -13.81 -6.33 -7.73
CA GLY A 151 -15.25 -6.33 -7.90
C GLY A 151 -15.94 -5.01 -7.61
N SER A 152 -17.25 -5.00 -7.83
CA SER A 152 -18.13 -3.84 -7.63
C SER A 152 -19.17 -4.14 -6.56
N ASP A 153 -19.55 -3.13 -5.79
CA ASP A 153 -20.52 -3.28 -4.71
C ASP A 153 -21.94 -3.55 -5.26
N ARG A 154 -22.65 -4.48 -4.60
CA ARG A 154 -24.03 -4.90 -4.86
C ARG A 154 -24.87 -4.74 -3.60
N ASP A 155 -25.34 -3.52 -3.35
CA ASP A 155 -26.17 -3.18 -2.19
C ASP A 155 -27.60 -3.76 -2.26
N ASP A 156 -28.01 -4.21 -3.45
CA ASP A 156 -29.27 -4.86 -3.74
C ASP A 156 -29.30 -6.34 -3.28
N LEU A 157 -28.12 -6.95 -3.10
CA LEU A 157 -27.98 -8.35 -2.71
C LEU A 157 -27.88 -8.51 -1.19
N SER A 158 -28.17 -9.71 -0.71
CA SER A 158 -28.04 -10.05 0.71
C SER A 158 -27.51 -11.47 0.91
N PRO A 159 -26.90 -11.82 2.06
CA PRO A 159 -26.39 -13.18 2.28
C PRO A 159 -27.37 -14.34 2.02
N PRO A 160 -28.69 -14.23 2.32
CA PRO A 160 -29.64 -15.27 1.93
C PRO A 160 -29.98 -15.28 0.44
N ASN A 161 -29.81 -14.16 -0.28
CA ASN A 161 -30.07 -14.02 -1.72
C ASN A 161 -28.85 -13.37 -2.39
N PRO A 162 -27.76 -14.12 -2.62
CA PRO A 162 -26.49 -13.57 -3.08
C PRO A 162 -26.39 -13.42 -4.61
N CYS A 163 -27.44 -13.76 -5.35
CA CYS A 163 -27.49 -13.69 -6.81
C CYS A 163 -28.87 -13.18 -7.24
N ASP A 164 -28.92 -12.47 -8.38
CA ASP A 164 -30.16 -12.12 -9.08
C ASP A 164 -30.61 -13.20 -10.07
N THR A 165 -29.72 -14.15 -10.38
CA THR A 165 -29.99 -15.25 -11.31
C THR A 165 -30.85 -16.34 -10.67
N GLU A 166 -31.59 -17.08 -11.48
CA GLU A 166 -32.41 -18.21 -11.00
C GLU A 166 -31.56 -19.38 -10.47
N HIS A 167 -30.32 -19.48 -10.94
CA HIS A 167 -29.41 -20.55 -10.56
C HIS A 167 -28.17 -19.99 -9.87
N SER A 168 -27.87 -20.54 -8.70
CA SER A 168 -26.67 -20.23 -7.95
C SER A 168 -26.26 -21.39 -7.06
N VAL A 169 -24.98 -21.44 -6.75
CA VAL A 169 -24.44 -22.27 -5.68
C VAL A 169 -23.60 -21.43 -4.76
N LYS A 170 -23.84 -21.55 -3.46
CA LYS A 170 -23.15 -20.79 -2.42
C LYS A 170 -22.23 -21.71 -1.63
N PHE A 171 -21.05 -21.21 -1.31
CA PHE A 171 -20.07 -21.86 -0.47
C PHE A 171 -19.74 -20.99 0.72
N GLU A 172 -19.83 -21.56 1.92
CA GLU A 172 -19.52 -20.92 3.19
C GLU A 172 -18.12 -21.30 3.66
N TRP A 173 -17.39 -20.33 4.23
CA TRP A 173 -16.10 -20.57 4.83
C TRP A 173 -16.25 -21.11 6.26
N SER A 174 -15.56 -22.21 6.55
CA SER A 174 -15.61 -22.87 7.87
C SER A 174 -14.25 -22.93 8.60
N GLY A 175 -13.31 -22.04 8.25
CA GLY A 175 -11.96 -21.98 8.83
C GLY A 175 -10.95 -22.93 8.19
N GLY A 176 -11.38 -24.03 7.57
CA GLY A 176 -10.51 -24.97 6.88
C GLY A 176 -10.71 -25.05 5.36
N GLY A 177 -11.70 -24.33 4.83
CA GLY A 177 -12.11 -24.43 3.45
C GLY A 177 -13.53 -23.90 3.22
N PHE A 178 -13.84 -23.70 1.95
CA PHE A 178 -15.19 -23.42 1.46
C PHE A 178 -15.96 -24.73 1.30
N SER A 179 -17.20 -24.76 1.80
CA SER A 179 -18.11 -25.90 1.67
C SER A 179 -19.45 -25.44 1.13
N PRO A 180 -20.06 -26.19 0.20
CA PRO A 180 -21.35 -25.81 -0.37
C PRO A 180 -22.45 -25.81 0.70
N GLU A 181 -23.38 -24.86 0.60
CA GLU A 181 -24.62 -24.80 1.40
C GLU A 181 -25.72 -25.72 0.87
#